data_AF-Q13F36-F1
#
_entry.id   AF-Q13F36-F1
#
_cell.length_a   1.000
_cell.length_b   1.000
_cell.length_c   1.000
_cell.angle_alpha   90.00
_cell.angle_beta   90.00
_cell.angle_gamma   90.00
#
_symmetry.space_group_name_H-M   'P 1'
#
loop_
_entity.id
_entity.type
_entity.pdbx_description
1 polymer ?
#
loop_
_entity_poly.entity_id
_entity_poly.type
_entity_poly.pdbx_seq_one_letter_code
_entity_poly.pdbx_strand_id
1 'polypeptide(L)'
;MASRHFLKGLIKLSTREPWSDRFEQILEDHLILACDETGLEIDDVVSTIGEDLFMSTVWACAFEDFLTREFDDGENAIDDYLKRRGWKESAAVVTYMAALRNSTMSLYEVSDLVPGASFRARDLIRGGEPVLISERSALQVYPGFHSTGATSWSWVAEGKPAPARSGAGESSTKSLTFESWLDDGALVLGDIRLEDQSLVLRVNSRQRSDRGCALLSEVLGPRVGAPSVKMESVEQMMASRGVAAPDQLDIPEQEQCAIIHRSMDRHYRDVLDQPVAMLGGKTPRAAVKTKSGRTKVVDWLKMIENQSAKSADPSSPMANYDFGWLWAELGISELRR
;
A
#
# COMPACT_ATOMS: atom_id res chain seq x y z
N MET A 1 -5.76 8.31 6.80
CA MET A 1 -5.55 6.91 7.24
C MET A 1 -4.08 6.49 7.43
N ALA A 2 -3.07 7.27 7.00
CA ALA A 2 -1.65 6.97 7.25
C ALA A 2 -1.23 6.98 8.74
N SER A 3 -1.95 7.73 9.60
CA SER A 3 -1.68 7.80 11.05
C SER A 3 -1.93 6.49 11.80
N ARG A 4 -2.84 5.63 11.31
CA ARG A 4 -3.22 4.38 11.97
C ARG A 4 -2.05 3.39 12.09
N HIS A 5 -1.10 3.43 11.15
CA HIS A 5 0.11 2.59 11.21
C HIS A 5 1.14 3.14 12.20
N PHE A 6 1.23 4.46 12.36
CA PHE A 6 2.18 5.10 13.29
C PHE A 6 1.74 4.93 14.74
N LEU A 7 0.44 4.86 15.00
CA LEU A 7 -0.10 4.77 16.36
C LEU A 7 -0.38 3.34 16.82
N LYS A 8 -0.11 2.32 16.00
CA LYS A 8 -0.42 0.91 16.33
C LYS A 8 0.15 0.45 17.68
N GLY A 9 1.37 0.88 18.01
CA GLY A 9 2.00 0.58 19.28
C GLY A 9 1.31 1.23 20.48
N LEU A 10 0.85 2.47 20.32
CA LEU A 10 0.11 3.24 21.32
C LEU A 10 -1.32 2.70 21.51
N ILE A 11 -1.99 2.29 20.42
CA ILE A 11 -3.29 1.61 20.48
C ILE A 11 -3.17 0.32 21.30
N LYS A 12 -2.07 -0.42 21.14
CA LYS A 12 -1.82 -1.62 21.96
C LYS A 12 -1.45 -1.30 23.41
N LEU A 13 -0.86 -0.13 23.66
CA LEU A 13 -0.52 0.33 25.00
C LEU A 13 -1.79 0.68 25.78
N SER A 14 -2.76 1.36 25.15
CA SER A 14 -4.00 1.78 25.81
C SER A 14 -4.91 0.63 26.23
N THR A 15 -4.65 -0.61 25.80
CA THR A 15 -5.39 -1.80 26.25
C THR A 15 -4.64 -2.60 27.33
N ARG A 16 -3.67 -1.99 28.01
CA ARG A 16 -2.77 -2.68 28.96
C ARG A 16 -2.59 -1.85 30.21
N GLU A 17 -2.57 -2.53 31.35
CA GLU A 17 -2.25 -1.92 32.63
C GLU A 17 -0.88 -1.20 32.63
N PRO A 18 -0.78 0.01 33.23
CA PRO A 18 -1.84 0.76 33.94
C PRO A 18 -2.67 1.69 33.03
N TRP A 19 -2.48 1.63 31.71
CA TRP A 19 -3.04 2.58 30.75
C TRP A 19 -4.48 2.26 30.32
N SER A 20 -4.95 1.02 30.51
CA SER A 20 -6.33 0.60 30.24
C SER A 20 -7.34 1.41 31.05
N ASP A 21 -7.23 1.38 32.38
CA ASP A 21 -8.15 2.10 33.27
C ASP A 21 -8.18 3.61 32.97
N ARG A 22 -7.01 4.20 32.70
CA ARG A 22 -6.90 5.63 32.36
C ARG A 22 -7.57 5.98 31.05
N PHE A 23 -7.45 5.11 30.05
CA PHE A 23 -8.07 5.32 28.77
C PHE A 23 -9.60 5.11 28.84
N GLU A 24 -10.06 4.10 29.57
CA GLU A 24 -11.48 3.85 29.81
C GLU A 24 -12.15 5.05 30.49
N GLN A 25 -11.55 5.60 31.54
CA GLN A 25 -12.07 6.80 32.21
C GLN A 25 -12.20 7.99 31.24
N ILE A 26 -11.21 8.21 30.37
CA ILE A 26 -11.26 9.31 29.40
C ILE A 26 -12.34 9.07 28.35
N LEU A 27 -12.51 7.83 27.90
CA LEU A 27 -13.57 7.46 26.97
C LEU A 27 -14.94 7.71 27.60
N GLU A 28 -15.14 7.35 28.87
CA GLU A 28 -16.35 7.66 29.62
C GLU A 28 -16.57 9.18 29.74
N ASP A 29 -15.54 9.96 30.10
CA ASP A 29 -15.64 11.42 30.21
C ASP A 29 -16.12 12.07 28.90
N HIS A 30 -15.72 11.53 27.74
CA HIS A 30 -16.19 12.01 26.43
C HIS A 30 -17.66 11.67 26.14
N LEU A 31 -18.19 10.63 26.78
CA LEU A 31 -19.53 10.12 26.56
C LEU A 31 -20.55 10.70 27.54
N ILE A 32 -20.18 10.91 28.81
CA ILE A 32 -21.10 11.27 29.91
C ILE A 32 -21.98 12.46 29.55
N LEU A 33 -21.40 13.56 29.07
CA LEU A 33 -22.19 14.76 28.75
C LEU A 33 -23.24 14.50 27.66
N ALA A 34 -22.87 13.76 26.60
CA ALA A 34 -23.80 13.43 25.54
C ALA A 34 -24.85 12.41 25.99
N CYS A 35 -24.47 11.46 26.85
CA CYS A 35 -25.36 10.46 27.43
C CYS A 35 -26.41 11.12 28.34
N ASP A 36 -25.99 12.05 29.21
CA ASP A 36 -26.87 12.84 30.09
C ASP A 36 -27.87 13.67 29.28
N GLU A 37 -27.43 14.31 28.20
CA GLU A 37 -28.30 15.12 27.33
C GLU A 37 -29.31 14.30 26.53
N THR A 38 -28.94 13.07 26.15
CA THR A 38 -29.75 12.21 25.28
C THR A 38 -30.55 11.15 26.04
N GLY A 39 -30.23 10.92 27.31
CA GLY A 39 -30.77 9.83 28.13
C GLY A 39 -30.30 8.44 27.68
N LEU A 40 -29.18 8.35 26.96
CA LEU A 40 -28.56 7.09 26.57
C LEU A 40 -27.65 6.57 27.67
N GLU A 41 -27.64 5.26 27.89
CA GLU A 41 -26.60 4.62 28.70
C GLU A 41 -25.30 4.50 27.88
N ILE A 42 -24.15 4.59 28.54
CA ILE A 42 -22.83 4.52 27.88
C ILE A 42 -22.68 3.21 27.07
N ASP A 43 -23.13 2.09 27.63
CA ASP A 43 -23.08 0.77 27.00
C ASP A 43 -23.95 0.68 25.72
N ASP A 44 -24.96 1.54 25.60
CA ASP A 44 -25.87 1.58 24.46
C ASP A 44 -25.39 2.52 23.35
N VAL A 45 -24.32 3.28 23.56
CA VAL A 45 -23.81 4.23 22.55
C VAL A 45 -23.39 3.49 21.28
N VAL A 46 -22.61 2.41 21.41
CA VAL A 46 -22.11 1.63 20.26
C VAL A 46 -23.27 1.02 19.46
N SER A 47 -24.28 0.50 20.14
CA SER A 47 -25.45 -0.11 19.49
C SER A 47 -26.33 0.94 18.80
N THR A 48 -26.32 2.18 19.30
CA THR A 48 -27.08 3.31 18.76
C THR A 48 -26.44 3.92 17.52
N ILE A 49 -25.13 4.22 17.55
CA ILE A 49 -24.45 4.94 16.45
C ILE A 49 -23.72 4.01 15.46
N GLY A 50 -23.59 2.73 15.82
CA GLY A 50 -22.87 1.73 15.05
C GLY A 50 -21.37 1.70 15.34
N GLU A 51 -20.79 0.50 15.29
CA GLU A 51 -19.38 0.23 15.62
C GLU A 51 -18.41 1.06 14.76
N ASP A 52 -18.66 1.16 13.45
CA ASP A 52 -17.78 1.91 12.55
C ASP A 52 -17.69 3.41 12.91
N LEU A 53 -18.83 4.04 13.21
CA LEU A 53 -18.86 5.46 13.57
C LEU A 53 -18.26 5.69 14.96
N PHE A 54 -18.58 4.80 15.90
CA PHE A 54 -17.98 4.81 17.23
C PHE A 54 -16.45 4.71 17.16
N MET A 55 -15.93 3.72 16.42
CA MET A 55 -14.48 3.48 16.32
C MET A 55 -13.74 4.56 15.53
N SER A 56 -14.38 5.15 14.51
CA SER A 56 -13.75 6.17 13.65
C SER A 56 -13.81 7.58 14.24
N THR A 57 -14.77 7.86 15.11
CA THR A 57 -15.02 9.20 15.65
C THR A 57 -14.84 9.24 17.16
N VAL A 58 -15.76 8.63 17.91
CA VAL A 58 -15.79 8.72 19.37
C VAL A 58 -14.52 8.15 20.01
N TRP A 59 -14.19 6.90 19.68
CA TRP A 59 -13.02 6.22 20.19
C TRP A 59 -11.73 6.92 19.76
N ALA A 60 -11.65 7.35 18.50
CA ALA A 60 -10.47 8.04 17.98
C ALA A 60 -10.22 9.39 18.68
N CYS A 61 -11.28 10.16 18.92
CA CYS A 61 -11.18 11.42 19.67
C CYS A 61 -10.72 11.20 21.10
N ALA A 62 -11.35 10.27 21.83
CA ALA A 62 -10.95 9.94 23.20
C ALA A 62 -9.51 9.43 23.28
N PHE A 63 -9.09 8.63 22.29
CA PHE A 63 -7.72 8.12 22.21
C PHE A 63 -6.71 9.23 21.96
N GLU A 64 -7.00 10.17 21.06
CA GLU A 64 -6.11 11.31 20.82
C GLU A 64 -6.02 12.24 22.03
N ASP A 65 -7.13 12.50 22.74
CA ASP A 65 -7.10 13.25 24.00
C ASP A 65 -6.25 12.54 25.06
N PHE A 66 -6.48 11.24 25.28
CA PHE A 66 -5.68 10.41 26.18
C PHE A 66 -4.17 10.53 25.94
N LEU A 67 -3.73 10.57 24.69
CA LEU A 67 -2.32 10.69 24.34
C LEU A 67 -1.73 12.07 24.68
N THR A 68 -2.56 13.10 24.81
CA THR A 68 -2.14 14.47 25.17
C THR A 68 -2.19 14.76 26.67
N ARG A 69 -2.91 13.95 27.47
CA ARG A 69 -3.06 14.19 28.91
C ARG A 69 -1.79 13.84 29.68
N GLU A 70 -1.44 14.71 30.62
CA GLU A 70 -0.51 14.41 31.73
C GLU A 70 -1.36 14.08 32.95
N PHE A 71 -1.12 12.93 33.57
CA PHE A 71 -1.88 12.45 34.72
C PHE A 71 -1.28 12.97 36.04
N ASP A 72 -2.00 12.79 37.15
CA ASP A 72 -1.61 13.34 38.47
C ASP A 72 -0.23 12.88 38.98
N ASP A 73 0.25 11.72 38.49
CA ASP A 73 1.57 11.19 38.78
C ASP A 73 2.68 11.72 37.86
N GLY A 74 2.34 12.66 36.97
CA GLY A 74 3.22 13.22 35.95
C GLY A 74 3.50 12.28 34.79
N GLU A 75 2.82 11.13 34.70
CA GLU A 75 2.99 10.20 33.58
C GLU A 75 2.16 10.60 32.37
N ASN A 76 2.68 10.29 31.18
CA ASN A 76 1.98 10.41 29.91
C ASN A 76 2.23 9.16 29.05
N ALA A 77 1.20 8.71 28.33
CA ALA A 77 1.24 7.46 27.58
C ALA A 77 2.26 7.48 26.43
N ILE A 78 2.44 8.62 25.76
CA ILE A 78 3.44 8.77 24.70
C ILE A 78 4.85 8.74 25.29
N ASP A 79 5.09 9.45 26.40
CA ASP A 79 6.40 9.48 27.04
C ASP A 79 6.81 8.08 27.51
N ASP A 80 5.90 7.34 28.14
CA ASP A 80 6.14 5.95 28.56
C ASP A 80 6.39 5.02 27.36
N TYR A 81 5.59 5.16 26.29
CA TYR A 81 5.78 4.40 25.07
C TYR A 81 7.16 4.64 24.45
N LEU A 82 7.53 5.90 24.24
CA LEU A 82 8.80 6.28 23.62
C LEU A 82 9.98 5.85 24.48
N LYS A 83 9.88 5.94 25.81
CA LYS A 83 10.89 5.45 26.75
C LYS A 83 11.14 3.94 26.62
N ARG A 84 10.07 3.13 26.46
CA ARG A 84 10.17 1.65 26.40
C ARG A 84 10.46 1.12 24.99
N ARG A 85 9.93 1.78 23.96
CA ARG A 85 9.84 1.25 22.59
C ARG A 85 10.26 2.23 21.50
N GLY A 86 10.56 3.48 21.80
CA GLY A 86 10.89 4.50 20.80
C GLY A 86 12.08 4.12 19.90
N TRP A 87 13.04 3.34 20.40
CA TRP A 87 14.17 2.83 19.62
C TRP A 87 13.78 1.84 18.50
N LYS A 88 12.57 1.26 18.55
CA LYS A 88 12.02 0.42 17.47
C LYS A 88 11.24 1.21 16.43
N GLU A 89 11.02 2.50 16.67
CA GLU A 89 10.27 3.37 15.77
C GLU A 89 11.22 4.15 14.86
N SER A 90 10.74 4.52 13.68
CA SER A 90 11.49 5.43 12.81
C SER A 90 11.55 6.83 13.43
N ALA A 91 12.58 7.61 13.08
CA ALA A 91 12.73 8.99 13.55
C ALA A 91 11.50 9.87 13.22
N ALA A 92 10.86 9.62 12.08
CA ALA A 92 9.63 10.31 11.68
C ALA A 92 8.45 9.99 12.60
N VAL A 93 8.30 8.71 12.99
CA VAL A 93 7.24 8.27 13.92
C VAL A 93 7.48 8.82 15.32
N VAL A 94 8.72 8.79 15.82
CA VAL A 94 9.09 9.38 17.11
C VAL A 94 8.79 10.88 17.14
N THR A 95 9.18 11.61 16.07
CA THR A 95 8.90 13.05 15.95
C THR A 95 7.39 13.33 15.93
N TYR A 96 6.63 12.52 15.20
CA TYR A 96 5.18 12.64 15.15
C TYR A 96 4.54 12.41 16.53
N MET A 97 4.93 11.36 17.25
CA MET A 97 4.41 11.09 18.60
C MET A 97 4.77 12.21 19.58
N ALA A 98 6.00 12.71 19.57
CA ALA A 98 6.41 13.82 20.42
C ALA A 98 5.65 15.13 20.09
N ALA A 99 5.31 15.37 18.82
CA ALA A 99 4.45 16.48 18.43
C ALA A 99 3.00 16.25 18.90
N LEU A 100 2.48 15.04 18.75
CA LEU A 100 1.13 14.67 19.19
C LEU A 100 0.94 14.85 20.70
N ARG A 101 1.93 14.45 21.52
CA ARG A 101 1.95 14.66 22.98
C ARG A 101 1.65 16.11 23.37
N ASN A 102 2.17 17.07 22.60
CA ASN A 102 2.04 18.50 22.88
C ASN A 102 0.97 19.17 22.00
N SER A 103 0.16 18.36 21.30
CA SER A 103 -0.96 18.87 20.51
C SER A 103 -2.12 19.22 21.43
N THR A 104 -3.06 20.01 20.91
CA THR A 104 -4.25 20.36 21.68
C THR A 104 -5.43 20.49 20.73
N MET A 105 -6.52 19.78 21.05
CA MET A 105 -7.77 19.84 20.31
C MET A 105 -8.22 21.31 20.20
N SER A 106 -8.56 21.76 19.00
CA SER A 106 -9.08 23.11 18.79
C SER A 106 -9.98 23.16 17.56
N LEU A 107 -10.72 24.25 17.43
CA LEU A 107 -11.49 24.55 16.23
C LEU A 107 -10.67 25.42 15.30
N TYR A 108 -10.47 24.96 14.06
CA TYR A 108 -9.69 25.70 13.07
C TYR A 108 -10.57 26.20 11.92
N GLU A 109 -10.46 27.49 11.61
CA GLU A 109 -10.90 28.03 10.32
C GLU A 109 -9.90 27.60 9.24
N VAL A 110 -10.41 27.06 8.14
CA VAL A 110 -9.63 26.73 6.94
C VAL A 110 -9.88 27.79 5.88
N SER A 111 -8.82 28.47 5.46
CA SER A 111 -8.84 29.52 4.44
C SER A 111 -7.73 29.32 3.40
N ASP A 112 -7.77 30.06 2.29
CA ASP A 112 -6.78 30.00 1.21
C ASP A 112 -6.43 28.58 0.75
N LEU A 113 -7.45 27.73 0.58
CA LEU A 113 -7.29 26.35 0.15
C LEU A 113 -6.75 26.30 -1.29
N VAL A 114 -5.61 25.65 -1.45
CA VAL A 114 -5.03 25.19 -2.71
C VAL A 114 -5.09 23.66 -2.68
N PRO A 115 -6.09 23.04 -3.33
CA PRO A 115 -6.30 21.60 -3.27
C PRO A 115 -5.04 20.79 -3.59
N GLY A 116 -4.72 19.81 -2.75
CA GLY A 116 -3.54 18.95 -2.90
C GLY A 116 -2.23 19.61 -2.48
N ALA A 117 -2.20 20.91 -2.21
CA ALA A 117 -0.97 21.64 -1.91
C ALA A 117 -0.96 22.22 -0.50
N SER A 118 -1.91 23.08 -0.16
CA SER A 118 -1.88 23.80 1.11
C SER A 118 -3.19 24.46 1.45
N PHE A 119 -3.36 24.79 2.72
CA PHE A 119 -4.39 25.71 3.19
C PHE A 119 -3.84 26.49 4.37
N ARG A 120 -4.50 27.57 4.75
CA ARG A 120 -4.24 28.27 6.00
C ARG A 120 -5.20 27.78 7.07
N ALA A 121 -4.67 27.50 8.25
CA ALA A 121 -5.45 27.14 9.42
C ALA A 121 -5.31 28.23 10.49
N ARG A 122 -6.43 28.75 10.97
CA ARG A 122 -6.46 29.68 12.10
C ARG A 122 -7.19 29.04 13.27
N ASP A 123 -6.53 28.96 14.42
CA ASP A 123 -7.17 28.49 15.66
C ASP A 123 -8.21 29.54 16.11
N LEU A 124 -9.49 29.16 16.12
CA LEU A 124 -10.59 30.05 16.49
C LEU A 124 -10.79 30.14 18.01
N ILE A 125 -10.30 29.16 18.77
CA ILE A 125 -10.47 29.13 20.23
C ILE A 125 -9.32 29.87 20.90
N ARG A 126 -8.09 29.60 20.46
CA ARG A 126 -6.88 30.24 21.01
C ARG A 126 -6.51 31.54 20.29
N GLY A 127 -7.09 31.77 19.12
CA GLY A 127 -6.74 32.89 18.26
C GLY A 127 -5.34 32.73 17.65
N GLY A 128 -4.79 33.86 17.19
CA GLY A 128 -3.49 33.91 16.53
C GLY A 128 -3.59 34.16 15.02
N GLU A 129 -2.43 34.23 14.38
CA GLU A 129 -2.31 34.41 12.93
C GLU A 129 -2.50 33.07 12.20
N PRO A 130 -3.15 33.05 11.02
CA PRO A 130 -3.29 31.84 10.23
C PRO A 130 -1.93 31.22 9.87
N VAL A 131 -1.78 29.92 10.11
CA VAL A 131 -0.58 29.15 9.78
C VAL A 131 -0.78 28.44 8.44
N LEU A 132 0.21 28.53 7.56
CA LEU A 132 0.19 27.79 6.29
C LEU A 132 0.50 26.31 6.53
N ILE A 133 -0.49 25.45 6.29
CA ILE A 133 -0.37 24.00 6.35
C ILE A 133 -0.09 23.47 4.94
N SER A 134 0.97 22.67 4.83
CA SER A 134 1.36 22.01 3.59
C SER A 134 0.75 20.61 3.55
N GLU A 135 -0.15 20.36 2.60
CA GLU A 135 -0.62 19.02 2.30
C GLU A 135 0.54 18.24 1.67
N ARG A 136 0.98 17.16 2.32
CA ARG A 136 1.95 16.21 1.74
C ARG A 136 1.29 15.19 0.80
N SER A 137 0.00 15.35 0.55
CA SER A 137 -0.87 14.38 -0.10
C SER A 137 -1.19 14.71 -1.56
N ALA A 138 -0.50 15.66 -2.19
CA ALA A 138 -0.75 16.09 -3.58
C ALA A 138 -0.95 14.91 -4.56
N LEU A 139 -0.13 13.85 -4.39
CA LEU A 139 -0.19 12.64 -5.20
C LEU A 139 -1.37 11.70 -4.85
N GLN A 140 -1.95 11.81 -3.66
CA GLN A 140 -3.12 11.02 -3.25
C GLN A 140 -4.43 11.54 -3.84
N VAL A 141 -4.49 12.82 -4.21
CA VAL A 141 -5.72 13.47 -4.69
C VAL A 141 -5.82 13.45 -6.23
N TYR A 142 -4.72 13.17 -6.93
CA TYR A 142 -4.73 13.13 -8.39
C TYR A 142 -5.43 11.85 -8.90
N PRO A 143 -6.51 11.94 -9.70
CA PRO A 143 -7.30 10.78 -10.14
C PRO A 143 -6.51 9.70 -10.87
N GLY A 144 -5.42 10.07 -11.54
CA GLY A 144 -4.53 9.13 -12.22
C GLY A 144 -3.49 8.45 -11.32
N PHE A 145 -3.42 8.74 -10.02
CA PHE A 145 -2.45 8.14 -9.10
C PHE A 145 -3.14 7.29 -8.04
N HIS A 146 -2.86 5.99 -8.06
CA HIS A 146 -3.39 5.02 -7.10
C HIS A 146 -2.32 4.75 -6.05
N SER A 147 -2.64 4.95 -4.77
CA SER A 147 -1.69 4.65 -3.69
C SER A 147 -1.43 3.14 -3.61
N THR A 148 -0.16 2.75 -3.64
CA THR A 148 0.29 1.37 -3.43
C THR A 148 1.00 1.18 -2.09
N GLY A 149 1.27 2.29 -1.39
CA GLY A 149 1.95 2.34 -0.10
C GLY A 149 2.03 3.76 0.44
N ALA A 150 2.64 3.92 1.62
CA ALA A 150 2.75 5.22 2.29
C ALA A 150 3.54 6.28 1.49
N THR A 151 4.51 5.82 0.70
CA THR A 151 5.41 6.64 -0.13
C THR A 151 5.46 6.16 -1.58
N SER A 152 4.48 5.37 -2.01
CA SER A 152 4.44 4.79 -3.35
C SER A 152 3.06 4.88 -3.99
N TRP A 153 3.06 5.14 -5.30
CA TRP A 153 1.87 5.28 -6.12
C TRP A 153 2.08 4.62 -7.48
N SER A 154 1.02 4.02 -8.02
CA SER A 154 0.94 3.62 -9.43
C SER A 154 0.24 4.71 -10.22
N TRP A 155 0.89 5.17 -11.28
CA TRP A 155 0.29 6.07 -12.26
C TRP A 155 -0.49 5.26 -13.29
N VAL A 156 -1.78 5.54 -13.44
CA VAL A 156 -2.68 4.82 -14.35
C VAL A 156 -3.21 5.71 -15.47
N ALA A 157 -3.62 5.08 -16.57
CA ALA A 157 -4.30 5.77 -17.66
C ALA A 157 -5.70 6.22 -17.24
N GLU A 158 -6.03 7.49 -17.51
CA GLU A 158 -7.40 7.99 -17.35
C GLU A 158 -8.30 7.48 -18.50
N GLY A 159 -9.41 6.83 -18.16
CA GLY A 159 -10.48 6.42 -19.09
C GLY A 159 -10.77 4.92 -19.10
N LYS A 160 -12.00 4.55 -19.54
CA LYS A 160 -12.39 3.14 -19.72
C LYS A 160 -11.45 2.44 -20.71
N PRO A 161 -11.11 1.15 -20.48
CA PRO A 161 -10.26 0.40 -21.39
C PRO A 161 -10.85 0.45 -22.80
N ALA A 162 -10.02 0.85 -23.77
CA ALA A 162 -10.42 0.77 -25.16
C ALA A 162 -10.68 -0.70 -25.52
N PRO A 163 -11.78 -1.04 -26.20
CA PRO A 163 -11.98 -2.41 -26.67
C PRO A 163 -10.80 -2.79 -27.56
N ALA A 164 -10.23 -3.97 -27.29
CA ALA A 164 -9.13 -4.52 -28.05
C ALA A 164 -9.43 -4.42 -29.55
N ARG A 165 -8.67 -3.59 -30.28
CA ARG A 165 -8.77 -3.50 -31.73
C ARG A 165 -8.26 -4.81 -32.32
N SER A 166 -9.18 -5.71 -32.65
CA SER A 166 -8.94 -6.76 -33.63
C SER A 166 -8.76 -6.11 -35.00
N GLY A 167 -7.53 -5.96 -35.46
CA GLY A 167 -7.22 -5.44 -36.78
C GLY A 167 -5.90 -6.02 -37.28
N ALA A 168 -6.00 -6.98 -38.18
CA ALA A 168 -4.87 -7.55 -38.90
C ALA A 168 -4.12 -6.45 -39.68
N GLY A 169 -2.81 -6.40 -39.51
CA GLY A 169 -1.89 -5.55 -40.25
C GLY A 169 -0.45 -5.95 -39.92
N GLU A 170 0.21 -6.59 -40.88
CA GLU A 170 1.59 -7.06 -40.79
C GLU A 170 2.64 -5.94 -40.70
N SER A 171 3.70 -6.24 -39.94
CA SER A 171 5.04 -5.61 -39.94
C SER A 171 5.10 -4.21 -39.30
N SER A 172 5.95 -3.91 -38.32
CA SER A 172 7.34 -4.30 -38.12
C SER A 172 7.78 -3.90 -36.70
N THR A 173 8.79 -4.60 -36.17
CA THR A 173 9.43 -4.41 -34.85
C THR A 173 8.60 -4.93 -33.67
N LYS A 174 8.99 -6.10 -33.14
CA LYS A 174 8.51 -6.62 -31.85
C LYS A 174 8.93 -5.65 -30.74
N SER A 175 8.12 -4.61 -30.51
CA SER A 175 8.17 -3.83 -29.29
C SER A 175 7.77 -4.77 -28.17
N LEU A 176 8.69 -5.05 -27.25
CA LEU A 176 8.40 -5.79 -26.02
C LEU A 176 7.50 -4.88 -25.17
N THR A 177 6.19 -4.99 -25.36
CA THR A 177 5.21 -4.21 -24.59
C THR A 177 5.11 -4.79 -23.18
N PHE A 178 5.81 -4.17 -22.23
CA PHE A 178 5.73 -4.50 -20.81
C PHE A 178 4.58 -3.71 -20.18
N GLU A 179 3.36 -4.18 -20.35
CA GLU A 179 2.16 -3.53 -19.81
C GLU A 179 1.76 -4.21 -18.50
N SER A 180 1.73 -3.44 -17.41
CA SER A 180 1.22 -3.86 -16.11
C SER A 180 -0.16 -3.25 -15.92
N TRP A 181 -1.14 -4.04 -15.47
CA TRP A 181 -2.52 -3.61 -15.28
C TRP A 181 -2.90 -3.80 -13.81
N LEU A 182 -3.74 -2.93 -13.25
CA LEU A 182 -4.34 -3.11 -11.93
C LEU A 182 -5.50 -4.12 -12.01
N ASP A 183 -5.93 -4.64 -10.85
CA ASP A 183 -7.01 -5.63 -10.74
C ASP A 183 -8.36 -5.12 -11.30
N ASP A 184 -8.55 -3.80 -11.36
CA ASP A 184 -9.71 -3.13 -11.95
C ASP A 184 -9.63 -2.94 -13.48
N GLY A 185 -8.55 -3.41 -14.10
CA GLY A 185 -8.29 -3.33 -15.54
C GLY A 185 -7.65 -2.01 -15.99
N ALA A 186 -7.28 -1.11 -15.09
CA ALA A 186 -6.57 0.13 -15.44
C ALA A 186 -5.13 -0.17 -15.85
N LEU A 187 -4.69 0.42 -16.98
CA LEU A 187 -3.31 0.31 -17.46
C LEU A 187 -2.37 1.14 -16.57
N VAL A 188 -1.36 0.50 -15.98
CA VAL A 188 -0.28 1.17 -15.26
C VAL A 188 0.71 1.77 -16.26
N LEU A 189 0.83 3.08 -16.19
CA LEU A 189 1.73 3.90 -17.00
C LEU A 189 3.13 3.98 -16.38
N GLY A 190 3.24 3.97 -15.06
CA GLY A 190 4.51 3.96 -14.34
C GLY A 190 4.35 3.88 -12.83
N ASP A 191 5.47 3.74 -12.14
CA ASP A 191 5.53 3.70 -10.68
C ASP A 191 6.20 4.97 -10.16
N ILE A 192 5.62 5.56 -9.11
CA ILE A 192 6.14 6.75 -8.45
C ILE A 192 6.49 6.35 -7.02
N ARG A 193 7.71 6.69 -6.58
CA ARG A 193 8.15 6.50 -5.20
C ARG A 193 8.80 7.76 -4.67
N LEU A 194 8.56 8.06 -3.40
CA LEU A 194 9.34 9.05 -2.67
C LEU A 194 10.50 8.31 -1.98
N GLU A 195 11.73 8.56 -2.45
CA GLU A 195 12.97 8.03 -1.91
C GLU A 195 13.74 9.19 -1.26
N ASP A 196 13.92 9.16 0.07
CA ASP A 196 14.49 10.25 0.87
C ASP A 196 13.86 11.62 0.59
N GLN A 197 14.55 12.45 -0.21
CA GLN A 197 14.13 13.80 -0.63
C GLN A 197 13.89 13.89 -2.15
N SER A 198 13.87 12.75 -2.85
CA SER A 198 13.71 12.68 -4.30
C SER A 198 12.46 11.90 -4.68
N LEU A 199 11.69 12.42 -5.64
CA LEU A 199 10.58 11.70 -6.22
C LEU A 199 11.06 10.96 -7.48
N VAL A 200 10.95 9.63 -7.46
CA VAL A 200 11.42 8.75 -8.53
C VAL A 200 10.23 8.24 -9.33
N LEU A 201 10.15 8.64 -10.59
CA LEU A 201 9.22 8.09 -11.58
C LEU A 201 9.95 7.01 -12.39
N ARG A 202 9.46 5.77 -12.34
CA ARG A 202 9.91 4.66 -13.20
C ARG A 202 8.89 4.37 -14.28
N VAL A 203 9.37 4.37 -15.52
CA VAL A 203 8.58 4.14 -16.72
C VAL A 203 9.40 3.35 -17.75
N ASN A 204 8.71 2.67 -18.65
CA ASN A 204 9.31 1.82 -19.67
C ASN A 204 9.48 2.50 -21.04
N SER A 205 9.20 3.81 -21.15
CA SER A 205 9.26 4.55 -22.40
C SER A 205 9.58 6.03 -22.15
N ARG A 206 10.37 6.62 -23.05
CA ARG A 206 10.66 8.07 -23.06
C ARG A 206 9.38 8.91 -23.10
N GLN A 207 8.41 8.52 -23.92
CA GLN A 207 7.14 9.25 -24.03
C GLN A 207 6.40 9.31 -22.69
N ARG A 208 6.44 8.21 -21.91
CA ARG A 208 5.85 8.17 -20.57
C ARG A 208 6.69 8.96 -19.58
N SER A 209 8.01 9.00 -19.75
CA SER A 209 8.91 9.82 -18.92
C SER A 209 8.60 11.30 -19.09
N ASP A 210 8.54 11.77 -20.34
CA ASP A 210 8.27 13.18 -20.64
C ASP A 210 6.89 13.59 -20.11
N ARG A 211 5.88 12.76 -20.36
CA ARG A 211 4.50 13.00 -19.89
C ARG A 211 4.40 12.95 -18.36
N GLY A 212 5.05 11.98 -17.71
CA GLY A 212 5.03 11.84 -16.27
C GLY A 212 5.81 12.96 -15.56
N CYS A 213 6.95 13.40 -16.11
CA CYS A 213 7.69 14.55 -15.60
C CYS A 213 6.87 15.85 -15.70
N ALA A 214 6.19 16.08 -16.83
CA ALA A 214 5.30 17.23 -16.99
C ALA A 214 4.15 17.19 -15.98
N LEU A 215 3.49 16.03 -15.85
CA LEU A 215 2.40 15.83 -14.90
C LEU A 215 2.84 16.06 -13.44
N LEU A 216 3.97 15.48 -13.04
CA LEU A 216 4.51 15.65 -11.69
C LEU A 216 4.91 17.10 -11.41
N SER A 217 5.45 17.79 -12.43
CA SER A 217 5.77 19.22 -12.32
C SER A 217 4.51 20.08 -12.18
N GLU A 218 3.43 19.73 -12.87
CA GLU A 218 2.13 20.39 -12.76
C GLU A 218 1.50 20.18 -11.38
N VAL A 219 1.46 18.92 -10.91
CA VAL A 219 0.82 18.54 -9.64
C VAL A 219 1.60 19.05 -8.43
N LEU A 220 2.94 19.01 -8.47
CA LEU A 220 3.80 19.33 -7.32
C LEU A 220 4.35 20.75 -7.37
N GLY A 221 4.26 21.41 -8.52
CA GLY A 221 4.68 22.79 -8.73
C GLY A 221 6.10 23.06 -8.21
N PRO A 222 6.30 24.07 -7.35
CA PRO A 222 7.62 24.49 -6.89
C PRO A 222 8.31 23.49 -5.94
N ARG A 223 7.64 22.39 -5.55
CA ARG A 223 8.20 21.38 -4.64
C ARG A 223 9.16 20.40 -5.32
N VAL A 224 9.14 20.35 -6.65
CA VAL A 224 10.05 19.52 -7.44
C VAL A 224 10.96 20.41 -8.28
N GLY A 225 12.25 20.09 -8.28
CA GLY A 225 13.23 20.73 -9.16
C GLY A 225 13.16 20.19 -10.59
N ALA A 226 14.08 20.65 -11.44
CA ALA A 226 14.22 20.11 -12.78
C ALA A 226 14.51 18.59 -12.73
N PRO A 227 13.79 17.77 -13.51
CA PRO A 227 13.95 16.32 -13.45
C PRO A 227 15.32 15.88 -13.96
N SER A 228 15.96 14.96 -13.24
CA SER A 228 17.13 14.22 -13.74
C SER A 228 16.67 12.92 -14.39
N VAL A 229 16.77 12.84 -15.72
CA VAL A 229 16.31 11.67 -16.48
C VAL A 229 17.46 10.71 -16.74
N LYS A 230 17.38 9.52 -16.14
CA LYS A 230 18.28 8.41 -16.44
C LYS A 230 17.58 7.43 -17.38
N MET A 231 18.23 7.10 -18.49
CA MET A 231 17.78 6.04 -19.39
C MET A 231 18.75 4.88 -19.30
N GLU A 232 18.22 3.69 -19.09
CA GLU A 232 18.97 2.44 -19.12
C GLU A 232 18.40 1.59 -20.25
N SER A 233 19.29 0.95 -21.02
CA SER A 233 18.84 -0.01 -22.02
C SER A 233 18.32 -1.27 -21.33
N VAL A 234 17.48 -2.04 -22.01
CA VAL A 234 16.99 -3.33 -21.50
C VAL A 234 18.16 -4.26 -21.17
N GLU A 235 19.21 -4.22 -21.99
CA GLU A 235 20.45 -4.98 -21.79
C GLU A 235 21.22 -4.54 -20.55
N GLN A 236 21.30 -3.22 -20.30
CA GLN A 236 21.94 -2.68 -19.10
C GLN A 236 21.13 -3.01 -17.83
N MET A 237 19.79 -2.98 -17.89
CA MET A 237 18.92 -3.36 -16.78
C MET A 237 19.00 -4.87 -16.47
N MET A 238 19.17 -5.71 -17.50
CA MET A 238 19.40 -7.14 -17.32
C MET A 238 20.82 -7.44 -16.79
N ALA A 239 21.81 -6.61 -17.13
CA ALA A 239 23.19 -6.73 -16.65
C ALA A 239 23.39 -6.16 -15.23
N SER A 240 22.61 -5.15 -14.81
CA SER A 240 22.69 -4.51 -13.50
C SER A 240 21.87 -5.21 -12.40
N ARG A 241 21.05 -6.22 -12.74
CA ARG A 241 20.31 -7.06 -11.79
C ARG A 241 21.17 -7.78 -10.72
N GLY A 242 22.49 -7.69 -10.80
CA GLY A 242 23.41 -8.20 -9.78
C GLY A 242 23.63 -7.30 -8.55
N VAL A 243 23.19 -6.04 -8.52
CA VAL A 243 23.31 -5.18 -7.33
C VAL A 243 22.13 -4.21 -7.24
N ALA A 244 21.41 -4.26 -6.12
CA ALA A 244 20.27 -3.42 -5.70
C ALA A 244 18.86 -3.84 -6.19
N ALA A 245 18.31 -4.87 -5.53
CA ALA A 245 16.87 -4.97 -5.32
C ALA A 245 16.43 -3.91 -4.28
N PRO A 246 15.26 -3.27 -4.43
CA PRO A 246 14.75 -2.32 -3.44
C PRO A 246 14.35 -3.07 -2.16
N ASP A 247 14.81 -2.57 -1.01
CA ASP A 247 14.48 -2.96 0.37
C ASP A 247 13.83 -4.35 0.53
N GLN A 248 14.69 -5.38 0.61
CA GLN A 248 14.32 -6.57 1.37
C GLN A 248 14.00 -6.09 2.79
N LEU A 249 12.72 -6.14 3.15
CA LEU A 249 12.27 -6.10 4.54
C LEU A 249 13.24 -6.95 5.38
N ASP A 250 13.65 -6.46 6.56
CA ASP A 250 14.44 -7.17 7.61
C ASP A 250 13.67 -8.39 8.14
N ILE A 251 13.39 -9.32 7.25
CA ILE A 251 12.70 -10.58 7.41
C ILE A 251 13.79 -11.61 7.09
N PRO A 252 14.09 -12.57 7.98
CA PRO A 252 15.06 -13.62 7.71
C PRO A 252 14.79 -14.27 6.34
N GLU A 253 15.83 -14.59 5.57
CA GLU A 253 15.68 -15.14 4.21
C GLU A 253 14.72 -16.34 4.13
N GLN A 254 14.65 -17.14 5.19
CA GLN A 254 13.71 -18.26 5.33
C GLN A 254 12.24 -17.81 5.39
N GLU A 255 11.94 -16.71 6.08
CA GLU A 255 10.60 -16.16 6.17
C GLU A 255 10.20 -15.47 4.85
N GLN A 256 11.14 -14.84 4.14
CA GLN A 256 10.90 -14.31 2.80
C GLN A 256 10.59 -15.43 1.80
N CYS A 257 11.35 -16.53 1.82
CA CYS A 257 11.04 -17.73 1.05
C CYS A 257 9.63 -18.24 1.35
N ALA A 258 9.27 -18.37 2.63
CA ALA A 258 7.97 -18.86 3.04
C ALA A 258 6.81 -17.95 2.60
N ILE A 259 6.98 -16.63 2.64
CA ILE A 259 5.99 -15.66 2.18
C ILE A 259 5.81 -15.75 0.66
N ILE A 260 6.92 -15.78 -0.09
CA ILE A 260 6.90 -15.89 -1.55
C ILE A 260 6.24 -17.22 -1.95
N HIS A 261 6.66 -18.35 -1.37
CA HIS A 261 6.09 -19.66 -1.67
C HIS A 261 4.59 -19.73 -1.36
N ARG A 262 4.16 -19.18 -0.21
CA ARG A 262 2.73 -19.08 0.14
C ARG A 262 1.94 -18.23 -0.85
N SER A 263 2.53 -17.14 -1.35
CA SER A 263 1.92 -16.29 -2.38
C SER A 263 1.80 -17.03 -3.71
N MET A 264 2.84 -17.77 -4.12
CA MET A 264 2.84 -18.58 -5.34
C MET A 264 1.82 -19.71 -5.27
N ASP A 265 1.70 -20.39 -4.12
CA ASP A 265 0.68 -21.42 -3.89
C ASP A 265 -0.73 -20.88 -4.08
N ARG A 266 -1.02 -19.70 -3.52
CA ARG A 266 -2.32 -19.04 -3.70
C ARG A 266 -2.55 -18.68 -5.16
N HIS A 267 -1.59 -18.01 -5.77
CA HIS A 267 -1.67 -17.56 -7.16
C HIS A 267 -1.98 -18.72 -8.11
N TYR A 268 -1.22 -19.82 -8.04
CA TYR A 268 -1.47 -20.92 -8.96
C TYR A 268 -2.74 -21.70 -8.66
N ARG A 269 -3.20 -21.78 -7.40
CA ARG A 269 -4.52 -22.36 -7.09
C ARG A 269 -5.61 -21.59 -7.81
N ASP A 270 -5.54 -20.26 -7.79
CA ASP A 270 -6.49 -19.41 -8.51
C ASP A 270 -6.39 -19.65 -10.03
N VAL A 271 -5.16 -19.74 -10.58
CA VAL A 271 -4.94 -20.02 -12.01
C VAL A 271 -5.53 -21.38 -12.45
N LEU A 272 -5.57 -22.40 -11.58
CA LEU A 272 -6.20 -23.69 -11.89
C LEU A 272 -7.71 -23.56 -12.17
N ASP A 273 -8.35 -22.54 -11.63
CA ASP A 273 -9.78 -22.26 -11.76
C ASP A 273 -10.08 -21.15 -12.79
N GLN A 274 -9.05 -20.53 -13.38
CA GLN A 274 -9.19 -19.49 -14.41
C GLN A 274 -9.02 -20.03 -15.83
N PRO A 275 -9.72 -19.45 -16.84
CA PRO A 275 -9.52 -19.78 -18.24
C PRO A 275 -8.10 -19.47 -18.73
N VAL A 276 -7.40 -20.47 -19.26
CA VAL A 276 -6.04 -20.28 -19.83
C VAL A 276 -6.12 -20.32 -21.35
N ALA A 277 -5.64 -19.27 -22.01
CA ALA A 277 -5.65 -19.15 -23.47
C ALA A 277 -4.95 -20.32 -24.18
N MET A 278 -3.81 -20.77 -23.66
CA MET A 278 -3.06 -21.93 -24.18
C MET A 278 -3.86 -23.24 -24.12
N LEU A 279 -4.83 -23.33 -23.21
CA LEU A 279 -5.74 -24.47 -23.06
C LEU A 279 -7.04 -24.30 -23.87
N GLY A 280 -7.09 -23.30 -24.76
CA GLY A 280 -8.27 -22.97 -25.57
C GLY A 280 -9.38 -22.31 -24.76
N GLY A 281 -9.02 -21.47 -23.78
CA GLY A 281 -9.98 -20.77 -22.93
C GLY A 281 -10.66 -21.66 -21.89
N LYS A 282 -10.11 -22.85 -21.63
CA LYS A 282 -10.57 -23.75 -20.55
C LYS A 282 -9.70 -23.57 -19.32
N THR A 283 -10.28 -23.86 -18.15
CA THR A 283 -9.50 -23.96 -16.92
C THR A 283 -8.59 -25.19 -16.95
N PRO A 284 -7.41 -25.17 -16.32
CA PRO A 284 -6.56 -26.35 -16.17
C PRO A 284 -7.32 -27.58 -15.64
N ARG A 285 -8.16 -27.40 -14.61
CA ARG A 285 -9.00 -28.49 -14.06
C ARG A 285 -10.03 -29.02 -15.06
N ALA A 286 -10.55 -28.20 -15.96
CA ALA A 286 -11.47 -28.64 -17.00
C ALA A 286 -10.73 -29.33 -18.16
N ALA A 287 -9.59 -28.78 -18.56
CA ALA A 287 -8.80 -29.29 -19.68
C ALA A 287 -8.25 -30.70 -19.41
N VAL A 288 -7.80 -30.97 -18.17
CA VAL A 288 -7.20 -32.26 -17.77
C VAL A 288 -8.18 -33.45 -17.84
N LYS A 289 -9.49 -33.21 -18.00
CA LYS A 289 -10.50 -34.28 -18.13
C LYS A 289 -10.49 -34.98 -19.49
N THR A 290 -9.84 -34.38 -20.50
CA THR A 290 -9.81 -34.92 -21.87
C THR A 290 -8.40 -35.34 -22.26
N LYS A 291 -8.26 -36.38 -23.09
CA LYS A 291 -6.94 -36.85 -23.55
C LYS A 291 -6.13 -35.76 -24.25
N SER A 292 -6.76 -34.99 -25.15
CA SER A 292 -6.12 -33.87 -25.84
C SER A 292 -5.81 -32.69 -24.90
N GLY A 293 -6.69 -32.41 -23.93
CA GLY A 293 -6.47 -31.36 -22.95
C GLY A 293 -5.37 -31.71 -21.95
N ARG A 294 -5.22 -32.98 -21.54
CA ARG A 294 -4.08 -33.44 -20.70
C ARG A 294 -2.74 -33.13 -21.34
N THR A 295 -2.57 -33.43 -22.63
CA THR A 295 -1.33 -33.09 -23.36
C THR A 295 -1.06 -31.59 -23.32
N LYS A 296 -2.08 -30.75 -23.57
CA LYS A 296 -1.94 -29.29 -23.49
C LYS A 296 -1.61 -28.78 -22.10
N VAL A 297 -2.19 -29.39 -21.06
CA VAL A 297 -1.93 -29.04 -19.66
C VAL A 297 -0.50 -29.43 -19.27
N VAL A 298 0.02 -30.58 -19.73
CA VAL A 298 1.42 -30.97 -19.54
C VAL A 298 2.37 -29.95 -20.18
N ASP A 299 2.12 -29.56 -21.43
CA ASP A 299 2.96 -28.58 -22.14
C ASP A 299 2.92 -27.21 -21.46
N TRP A 300 1.75 -26.83 -20.94
CA TRP A 300 1.58 -25.59 -20.18
C TRP A 300 2.32 -25.61 -18.83
N LEU A 301 2.23 -26.69 -18.05
CA LEU A 301 2.99 -26.82 -16.79
C LEU A 301 4.50 -26.83 -17.03
N LYS A 302 4.97 -27.50 -18.09
CA LYS A 302 6.39 -27.44 -18.49
C LYS A 302 6.82 -26.05 -18.90
N MET A 303 5.96 -25.28 -19.56
CA MET A 303 6.25 -23.88 -19.88
C MET A 303 6.44 -23.06 -18.60
N ILE A 304 5.57 -23.23 -17.60
CA ILE A 304 5.63 -22.52 -16.31
C ILE A 304 6.92 -22.85 -15.56
N GLU A 305 7.27 -24.13 -15.43
CA GLU A 305 8.51 -24.57 -14.77
C GLU A 305 9.75 -24.01 -15.51
N ASN A 306 9.76 -24.07 -16.84
CA ASN A 306 10.88 -23.57 -17.66
C ASN A 306 11.00 -22.04 -17.66
N GLN A 307 9.90 -21.30 -17.64
CA GLN A 307 9.92 -19.85 -17.54
C GLN A 307 10.42 -19.41 -16.17
N SER A 308 9.99 -20.09 -15.11
CA SER A 308 10.42 -19.80 -13.75
C SER A 308 11.92 -20.08 -13.56
N ALA A 309 12.41 -21.20 -14.09
CA ALA A 309 13.84 -21.55 -14.05
C ALA A 309 14.73 -20.60 -14.87
N LYS A 310 14.22 -20.01 -15.96
CA LYS A 310 14.97 -19.05 -16.80
C LYS A 310 14.95 -17.61 -16.29
N SER A 311 13.96 -17.26 -15.46
CA SER A 311 13.70 -15.87 -15.07
C SER A 311 14.24 -15.51 -13.68
N ALA A 312 14.67 -16.50 -12.90
CA ALA A 312 15.13 -16.32 -11.52
C ALA A 312 16.66 -16.44 -11.40
N ASP A 313 17.26 -15.61 -10.56
CA ASP A 313 18.61 -15.84 -10.01
C ASP A 313 18.62 -17.22 -9.32
N PRO A 314 19.63 -18.10 -9.52
CA PRO A 314 19.71 -19.41 -8.86
C PRO A 314 19.59 -19.35 -7.33
N SER A 315 19.93 -18.22 -6.72
CA SER A 315 19.81 -17.97 -5.27
C SER A 315 18.44 -17.40 -4.84
N SER A 316 17.57 -17.04 -5.79
CA SER A 316 16.26 -16.46 -5.52
C SER A 316 15.28 -17.50 -4.97
N PRO A 317 14.42 -17.13 -3.99
CA PRO A 317 13.29 -17.96 -3.54
C PRO A 317 12.37 -18.44 -4.67
N MET A 318 12.33 -17.71 -5.80
CA MET A 318 11.58 -18.08 -7.01
C MET A 318 12.20 -19.26 -7.78
N ALA A 319 13.53 -19.40 -7.77
CA ALA A 319 14.21 -20.49 -8.45
C ALA A 319 14.01 -21.84 -7.74
N ASN A 320 13.80 -21.79 -6.42
CA ASN A 320 13.65 -22.95 -5.54
C ASN A 320 12.18 -23.34 -5.27
N TYR A 321 11.21 -22.75 -5.97
CA TYR A 321 9.80 -23.08 -5.78
C TYR A 321 9.45 -24.42 -6.47
N ASP A 322 8.86 -25.36 -5.73
CA ASP A 322 8.44 -26.65 -6.29
C ASP A 322 7.01 -26.58 -6.85
N PHE A 323 6.92 -26.68 -8.18
CA PHE A 323 5.65 -26.75 -8.90
C PHE A 323 5.00 -28.14 -8.87
N GLY A 324 5.62 -29.14 -8.24
CA GLY A 324 5.18 -30.53 -8.22
C GLY A 324 3.75 -30.73 -7.73
N TRP A 325 3.29 -29.88 -6.81
CA TRP A 325 1.92 -29.94 -6.31
C TRP A 325 0.87 -29.64 -7.38
N LEU A 326 1.17 -28.82 -8.40
CA LEU A 326 0.25 -28.55 -9.51
C LEU A 326 -0.03 -29.82 -10.33
N TRP A 327 1.02 -30.60 -10.56
CA TRP A 327 0.92 -31.88 -11.25
C TRP A 327 0.10 -32.88 -10.45
N ALA A 328 0.31 -32.92 -9.13
CA ALA A 328 -0.43 -33.78 -8.21
C ALA A 328 -1.91 -33.39 -8.13
N GLU A 329 -2.19 -32.09 -8.02
CA GLU A 329 -3.54 -31.55 -7.92
C GLU A 329 -4.35 -31.76 -9.21
N LEU A 330 -3.68 -31.75 -10.36
CA LEU A 330 -4.28 -32.07 -11.65
C LEU A 330 -4.32 -33.57 -11.96
N GLY A 331 -3.77 -34.42 -11.07
CA GLY A 331 -3.77 -35.87 -11.21
C GLY A 331 -2.96 -36.38 -12.41
N ILE A 332 -1.85 -35.68 -12.73
CA ILE A 332 -0.97 -35.99 -13.88
C ILE A 332 0.52 -36.01 -13.49
N SER A 333 0.82 -36.28 -12.21
CA SER A 333 2.20 -36.35 -11.68
C SER A 333 3.10 -37.28 -12.47
N GLU A 334 2.57 -38.39 -12.98
CA GLU A 334 3.29 -39.39 -13.77
C GLU A 334 3.79 -38.85 -15.12
N LEU A 335 3.31 -37.69 -15.55
CA LEU A 335 3.69 -37.02 -16.79
C LEU A 335 4.76 -35.93 -16.58
N ARG A 336 5.11 -35.61 -15.32
CA ARG A 336 6.23 -34.72 -14.97
C ARG A 336 7.54 -35.48 -15.21
N ARG A 337 8.28 -35.09 -16.24
CA ARG A 337 9.56 -35.70 -16.64
C ARG A 337 10.57 -34.64 -16.97
#